data_AF-A0A2G6P7Y7-F1
#
_entry.id   AF-A0A2G6P7Y7-F1
#
_cell.length_a   1.000
_cell.length_b   1.000
_cell.length_c   1.000
_cell.angle_alpha   90.00
_cell.angle_beta   90.00
_cell.angle_gamma   90.00
#
_symmetry.space_group_name_H-M   'P 1'
#
loop_
_entity.id
_entity.type
_entity.pdbx_description
1 polymer ?
#
loop_
_entity_poly.entity_id
_entity_poly.type
_entity_poly.pdbx_seq_one_letter_code
_entity_poly.pdbx_strand_id
1 'polypeptide(L)' 'MKKTLILFLMVLASLLPAEYAIGDVCENISFTTEDGLETSIYEQVDEGKVVMIFWGQSW' A
#
# COMPACT_ATOMS: atom_id res chain seq x y z
N MET A 1 12.64 -7.59 -32.68
CA MET A 1 13.04 -6.84 -31.46
C MET A 1 11.87 -6.12 -30.80
N LYS A 2 11.03 -5.36 -31.52
CA LYS A 2 9.87 -4.64 -30.92
C LYS A 2 8.86 -5.54 -30.20
N LYS A 3 8.55 -6.72 -30.76
CA LYS A 3 7.61 -7.69 -30.16
C LYS A 3 8.11 -8.26 -28.83
N THR A 4 9.42 -8.51 -28.72
CA THR A 4 10.07 -9.02 -27.51
C THR A 4 10.04 -7.99 -26.37
N LEU A 5 10.22 -6.70 -26.70
CA LEU A 5 10.16 -5.60 -25.74
C LEU A 5 8.76 -5.44 -25.12
N ILE A 6 7.72 -5.55 -25.94
CA ILE A 6 6.32 -5.43 -25.48
C ILE A 6 5.98 -6.57 -24.51
N LEU A 7 6.41 -7.79 -24.81
CA LEU A 7 6.21 -8.95 -23.93
C LEU A 7 6.93 -8.77 -22.59
N PHE A 8 8.16 -8.26 -22.62
CA PHE A 8 8.94 -7.98 -21.42
C PHE A 8 8.29 -6.91 -20.54
N LEU A 9 7.75 -5.84 -21.15
CA LEU A 9 7.02 -4.79 -20.45
C LEU A 9 5.73 -5.30 -19.78
N MET A 10 4.99 -6.21 -20.43
CA MET A 10 3.80 -6.83 -19.81
C MET A 10 4.16 -7.69 -18.59
N VAL A 11 5.26 -8.43 -18.66
CA VAL A 11 5.75 -9.23 -17.52
C VAL A 11 6.19 -8.30 -16.37
N LEU A 12 6.88 -7.20 -16.66
CA LEU A 12 7.23 -6.20 -15.64
C LEU A 12 5.99 -5.57 -14.98
N ALA A 13 4.94 -5.29 -15.75
CA ALA A 13 3.71 -4.70 -15.21
C ALA A 13 2.98 -5.67 -14.27
N SER A 14 3.07 -6.99 -14.50
CA SER A 14 2.51 -8.01 -13.60
C SER A 14 3.25 -8.17 -12.27
N LEU A 15 4.42 -7.53 -12.12
CA LEU A 15 5.21 -7.54 -10.88
C LEU A 15 4.91 -6.33 -9.98
N LEU A 16 4.02 -5.42 -10.38
CA LEU A 16 3.57 -4.34 -9.51
C LEU A 16 2.77 -4.92 -8.32
N PRO A 17 2.95 -4.40 -7.10
CA PRO A 17 2.30 -4.94 -5.91
C PRO A 17 0.77 -4.91 -6.05
N ALA A 18 0.13 -5.91 -5.44
CA ALA A 18 -1.31 -6.15 -5.54
C ALA A 18 -2.12 -4.94 -5.04
N GLU A 19 -3.12 -4.56 -5.82
CA GLU A 19 -4.17 -3.66 -5.37
C GLU A 19 -5.01 -4.35 -4.29
N TYR A 20 -5.27 -3.68 -3.16
CA TYR A 20 -6.17 -4.19 -2.13
C TYR A 20 -7.63 -4.07 -2.58
N ALA A 21 -8.40 -5.17 -2.51
CA ALA A 21 -9.84 -5.17 -2.71
C ALA A 21 -10.61 -4.97 -1.39
N ILE A 22 -11.89 -4.63 -1.49
CA ILE A 22 -12.76 -4.50 -0.32
C ILE A 22 -12.89 -5.88 0.35
N GLY A 23 -12.47 -5.96 1.62
CA GLY A 23 -12.49 -7.19 2.42
C GLY A 23 -11.16 -7.91 2.49
N ASP A 24 -10.13 -7.46 1.76
CA ASP A 24 -8.79 -8.01 1.88
C ASP A 24 -8.14 -7.66 3.22
N VAL A 25 -7.33 -8.59 3.72
CA VAL A 25 -6.41 -8.34 4.82
C VAL A 25 -5.23 -7.55 4.26
N CYS A 26 -5.10 -6.28 4.67
CA CYS A 26 -4.00 -5.43 4.24
C CYS A 26 -2.73 -5.64 5.07
N GLU A 27 -1.56 -5.33 4.53
CA GLU A 27 -0.31 -5.32 5.31
C GLU A 27 -0.41 -4.34 6.50
N ASN A 28 0.17 -4.73 7.64
CA ASN A 28 0.22 -3.84 8.80
C ASN A 28 1.36 -2.82 8.63
N ILE A 29 0.99 -1.58 8.33
CA ILE A 29 1.95 -0.48 8.16
C ILE A 29 2.09 0.25 9.49
N SER A 30 3.33 0.45 9.92
CA SER A 30 3.68 1.30 11.06
C SER A 30 3.91 2.75 10.62
N PHE A 31 3.48 3.70 11.44
CA PHE A 31 3.62 5.13 11.21
C PHE A 31 3.67 5.91 12.52
N THR A 32 4.28 7.10 12.45
CA THR A 32 4.31 8.07 13.54
C THR A 32 3.19 9.08 13.35
N THR A 33 2.39 9.31 14.38
CA THR A 33 1.34 10.34 14.38
C THR A 33 1.92 11.75 14.58
N GLU A 34 1.09 12.78 14.41
CA GLU A 34 1.51 14.18 14.59
C GLU A 34 1.99 14.51 16.01
N ASP A 35 1.49 13.80 17.02
CA ASP A 35 1.90 13.91 18.43
C ASP A 35 3.12 13.04 18.79
N GLY A 36 3.73 12.36 17.80
CA GLY A 36 4.96 11.59 17.98
C GLY A 36 4.77 10.18 18.52
N LEU A 37 3.54 9.64 18.50
CA LEU A 37 3.27 8.26 18.88
C LEU A 37 3.60 7.34 17.70
N GLU A 38 4.46 6.35 17.95
CA GLU A 38 4.67 5.23 17.04
C GLU A 38 3.51 4.25 17.16
N THR A 39 2.83 3.96 16.06
CA THR A 39 1.72 3.02 16.02
C THR A 39 1.62 2.29 14.68
N SER A 40 0.57 1.51 14.46
CA SER A 40 0.29 0.80 13.22
C SER A 40 -1.20 0.75 12.88
N ILE A 41 -1.53 0.34 11.65
CA ILE A 41 -2.93 0.19 11.21
C ILE A 41 -3.72 -0.69 12.18
N TYR A 42 -3.18 -1.86 12.53
CA TYR A 42 -3.91 -2.84 13.33
C TYR A 42 -4.10 -2.39 14.78
N GLU A 43 -3.12 -1.70 15.36
CA GLU A 43 -3.27 -1.12 16.70
C GLU A 43 -4.38 -0.05 16.73
N GLN A 44 -4.45 0.81 15.72
CA GLN A 44 -5.52 1.82 15.64
C GLN A 44 -6.90 1.18 15.39
N VAL A 45 -6.97 0.11 14.60
CA VAL A 45 -8.22 -0.65 14.37
C VAL A 45 -8.67 -1.37 15.64
N ASP A 46 -7.75 -1.94 16.42
CA ASP A 46 -8.05 -2.58 17.72
C ASP A 46 -8.58 -1.55 18.74
N GLU A 47 -8.16 -0.29 18.64
CA GLU A 47 -8.74 0.84 19.40
C GLU A 47 -10.12 1.30 18.87
N GLY A 48 -10.64 0.65 17.82
CA GLY A 48 -11.94 0.96 17.21
C GLY A 48 -11.93 2.16 16.27
N LYS A 49 -10.76 2.59 15.80
CA LYS A 49 -10.62 3.71 14.87
C LYS A 49 -10.62 3.23 13.41
N VAL A 50 -11.14 4.07 12.52
CA VAL A 50 -11.02 3.87 11.07
C VAL A 50 -9.70 4.50 10.59
N VAL A 51 -8.89 3.73 9.87
CA VAL A 51 -7.63 4.20 9.29
C VAL A 51 -7.82 4.45 7.79
N MET A 52 -7.45 5.64 7.33
CA MET A 52 -7.46 6.03 5.92
C MET A 52 -6.05 6.37 5.47
N ILE A 53 -5.57 5.71 4.41
CA ILE A 53 -4.22 5.89 3.90
C ILE A 53 -4.26 6.64 2.58
N PHE A 54 -3.52 7.75 2.49
CA PHE A 54 -3.32 8.50 1.27
C PHE A 54 -1.90 8.29 0.78
N TRP A 55 -1.77 7.58 -0.35
CA TRP A 55 -0.49 7.42 -1.02
C TRP A 55 -0.21 8.64 -1.89
N GLY A 56 0.87 9.35 -1.60
CA GLY A 56 1.27 10.51 -2.38
C GLY A 56 2.65 11.02 -1.96
N GLN A 57 3.32 11.74 -2.86
CA GLN A 57 4.53 12.49 -2.55
C GLN A 57 4.19 13.99 -2.56
N SER A 58 4.82 14.76 -1.67
CA SER A 58 4.77 16.22 -1.74
C SER A 58 5.84 16.69 -2.74
N TRP A 59 5.42 17.06 -3.94
CA TRP A 59 6.27 17.68 -4.95
C TRP A 59 6.13 19.19 -4.85
#